data_AF-A0A7S2CB32-F1
#
_entry.id   AF-A0A7S2CB32-F1
#
_cell.length_a   1.000
_cell.length_b   1.000
_cell.length_c   1.000
_cell.angle_alpha   90.00
_cell.angle_beta   90.00
_cell.angle_gamma   90.00
#
_symmetry.space_group_name_H-M   'P 1'
#
loop_
_entity.id
_entity.type
_entity.pdbx_description
1 polymer ?
#
loop_
_entity_poly.entity_id
_entity_poly.type
_entity_poly.pdbx_seq_one_letter_code
_entity_poly.pdbx_strand_id
1 'polypeptide(L)'
;RSSNWAANVRWGSALHLSEPTSIPELQEVVRSAARVRCIGSAHSFTPLVSGDAQLISLRKMPRVCILDKAERTLTVDAGTTFSEVCSYLSSTELALPTTASLP
;
A
#
# COMPACT_ATOMS: atom_id res chain seq x y z
N ARG A 1 -1.20 14.36 5.32
CA ARG A 1 -2.46 14.72 4.60
C ARG A 1 -3.63 14.19 5.41
N SER A 2 -4.74 14.92 5.49
CA SER A 2 -6.00 14.52 6.16
C SER A 2 -7.11 14.09 5.19
N SER A 3 -6.77 13.96 3.90
CA SER A 3 -7.71 13.64 2.83
C SER A 3 -7.07 12.84 1.71
N ASN A 4 -7.91 12.14 0.93
CA ASN A 4 -7.50 11.44 -0.28
C ASN A 4 -6.89 12.39 -1.32
N TRP A 5 -6.31 11.83 -2.38
CA TRP A 5 -5.64 12.58 -3.43
C TRP A 5 -6.53 13.68 -4.04
N ALA A 6 -7.82 13.41 -4.22
CA ALA A 6 -8.80 14.36 -4.76
C ALA A 6 -9.42 15.31 -3.71
N ALA A 7 -9.00 15.21 -2.44
CA ALA A 7 -9.48 16.01 -1.31
C ALA A 7 -11.00 15.92 -0.99
N ASN A 8 -11.73 15.01 -1.62
CA ASN A 8 -13.17 14.82 -1.41
C ASN A 8 -13.51 13.78 -0.33
N VAL A 9 -12.57 12.91 0.03
CA VAL A 9 -12.69 11.99 1.17
C VAL A 9 -11.73 12.44 2.26
N ARG A 10 -12.26 12.74 3.45
CA ARG A 10 -11.47 13.11 4.62
C ARG A 10 -11.43 11.96 5.62
N TRP A 11 -10.26 11.75 6.22
CA TRP A 11 -10.15 10.91 7.40
C TRP A 11 -10.32 11.78 8.66
N GLY A 12 -10.97 11.23 9.69
CA GLY A 12 -11.18 11.93 10.96
C GLY A 12 -9.86 12.37 11.58
N SER A 13 -9.85 13.56 12.20
CA SER A 13 -8.66 14.16 12.83
C SER A 13 -8.04 13.33 13.96
N ALA A 14 -8.77 12.33 14.47
CA ALA A 14 -8.34 11.43 15.54
C ALA A 14 -7.71 10.12 15.04
N LEU A 15 -7.59 9.90 13.72
CA LEU A 15 -7.04 8.66 13.19
C LEU A 15 -5.51 8.67 13.29
N HIS A 16 -4.99 7.84 14.21
CA HIS A 16 -3.56 7.56 14.27
C HIS A 16 -3.15 6.79 13.02
N LEU A 17 -2.18 7.33 12.28
CA LEU A 17 -1.52 6.61 11.21
C LEU A 17 -0.33 5.84 11.80
N SER A 18 -0.41 4.52 11.82
CA SER A 18 0.72 3.65 12.12
C SER A 18 1.54 3.42 10.87
N GLU A 19 2.86 3.53 10.99
CA GLU A 19 3.81 3.26 9.91
C GLU A 19 4.84 2.22 10.35
N PRO A 20 4.41 0.95 10.53
CA PRO A 20 5.30 -0.08 11.02
C PRO A 20 6.48 -0.31 10.08
N THR A 21 7.59 -0.70 10.68
CA THR A 21 8.88 -0.96 10.03
C THR A 21 9.25 -2.43 10.01
N SER A 22 8.41 -3.28 10.64
CA SER A 22 8.65 -4.72 10.75
C SER A 22 7.34 -5.50 10.87
N ILE A 23 7.40 -6.80 10.57
CA ILE A 23 6.25 -7.69 10.72
C ILE A 23 5.77 -7.78 12.18
N PRO A 24 6.65 -7.90 13.20
CA PRO A 24 6.21 -7.89 14.59
C PRO A 24 5.47 -6.59 14.99
N GLU A 25 5.97 -5.43 14.55
CA GLU A 25 5.32 -4.15 14.81
C GLU A 25 3.95 -4.06 14.14
N LEU A 26 3.84 -4.49 12.88
CA LEU A 26 2.57 -4.57 12.17
C LEU A 26 1.57 -5.50 12.88
N GLN A 27 2.03 -6.66 13.34
CA GLN A 27 1.18 -7.60 14.10
C GLN A 27 0.65 -6.97 15.39
N GLU A 28 1.46 -6.16 16.08
CA GLU A 28 1.05 -5.48 17.31
C GLU A 28 0.00 -4.39 17.04
N VAL A 29 0.17 -3.61 15.98
CA VAL A 29 -0.84 -2.64 15.54
C VAL A 29 -2.16 -3.34 15.18
N VAL A 30 -2.10 -4.48 14.50
CA VAL A 30 -3.30 -5.25 14.14
C VAL A 30 -3.98 -5.84 15.37
N ARG A 31 -3.21 -6.33 16.35
CA ARG A 31 -3.74 -6.93 17.58
C ARG A 31 -4.38 -5.91 18.50
N SER A 32 -3.85 -4.70 18.57
CA SER A 32 -4.31 -3.63 19.47
C SER A 32 -5.55 -2.88 18.97
N ALA A 33 -5.90 -3.00 17.69
CA ALA A 33 -7.00 -2.27 17.08
C ALA A 33 -8.26 -3.12 16.87
N ALA A 34 -9.44 -2.58 17.23
CA ALA A 34 -10.71 -3.24 16.97
C ALA A 34 -11.03 -3.36 15.47
N ARG A 35 -10.57 -2.40 14.67
CA ARG A 35 -10.72 -2.34 13.21
C ARG A 35 -9.50 -1.67 12.61
N VAL A 36 -8.96 -2.24 11.53
CA VAL A 36 -7.81 -1.71 10.79
C VAL A 36 -8.16 -1.43 9.34
N ARG A 37 -7.53 -0.42 8.76
CA ARG A 37 -7.56 -0.12 7.33
C ARG A 37 -6.16 0.25 6.85
N CYS A 38 -5.78 -0.29 5.69
CA CYS A 38 -4.53 0.12 5.05
C CYS A 38 -4.76 1.34 4.17
N ILE A 39 -3.82 2.29 4.22
CA ILE A 39 -3.77 3.44 3.33
C ILE A 39 -2.50 3.39 2.47
N GLY A 40 -2.70 3.38 1.14
CA GLY A 40 -1.64 3.45 0.15
C GLY A 40 -1.44 4.88 -0.37
N SER A 41 -1.46 5.04 -1.70
CA SER A 41 -1.35 6.34 -2.39
C SER A 41 -2.57 7.25 -2.23
N ALA A 42 -3.64 6.76 -1.56
CA ALA A 42 -4.88 7.47 -1.31
C ALA A 42 -5.63 7.95 -2.57
N HIS A 43 -5.60 7.15 -3.65
CA HIS A 43 -6.31 7.44 -4.91
C HIS A 43 -7.78 6.98 -4.94
N SER A 44 -8.29 6.35 -3.89
CA SER A 44 -9.70 5.94 -3.84
C SER A 44 -10.62 7.14 -3.60
N PHE A 45 -11.71 7.21 -4.38
CA PHE A 45 -12.83 8.12 -4.16
C PHE A 45 -13.90 7.52 -3.23
N THR A 46 -13.84 6.21 -3.00
CA THR A 46 -14.72 5.54 -2.04
C THR A 46 -14.22 5.85 -0.62
N PRO A 47 -15.11 6.13 0.35
CA PRO A 47 -14.73 6.45 1.72
C PRO A 47 -14.28 5.21 2.52
N LEU A 48 -13.28 4.49 2.01
CA LEU A 48 -12.76 3.25 2.60
C LEU A 48 -12.00 3.48 3.90
N VAL A 49 -11.38 4.66 4.04
CA VAL A 49 -10.55 5.08 5.17
C VAL A 49 -11.20 6.17 6.02
N SER A 50 -12.49 6.45 5.81
CA SER A 50 -13.26 7.32 6.69
C SER A 50 -13.78 6.53 7.89
N GLY A 51 -13.81 7.14 9.07
CA GLY A 51 -14.36 6.53 10.28
C GLY A 51 -13.35 6.50 11.42
N ASP A 52 -13.45 5.46 12.25
CA ASP A 52 -12.74 5.26 13.52
C ASP A 52 -11.72 4.09 13.47
N ALA A 53 -11.53 3.47 12.30
CA ALA A 53 -10.59 2.37 12.13
C ALA A 53 -9.13 2.86 12.15
N GLN A 54 -8.25 2.13 12.83
CA GLN A 54 -6.81 2.40 12.86
C GLN A 54 -6.24 2.37 11.44
N LEU A 55 -5.53 3.43 11.04
CA LEU A 55 -4.92 3.50 9.71
C LEU A 55 -3.50 2.96 9.76
N ILE A 56 -3.16 2.13 8.77
CA ILE A 56 -1.82 1.55 8.62
C ILE A 56 -1.26 1.92 7.24
N SER A 57 -0.07 2.50 7.21
CA SER A 57 0.72 2.68 5.99
C SER A 57 1.85 1.65 5.98
N LEU A 58 1.94 0.88 4.90
CA LEU A 58 2.99 -0.13 4.72
C LEU A 58 4.25 0.46 4.05
N ARG A 59 4.32 1.78 3.85
CA ARG A 59 5.41 2.43 3.09
C ARG A 59 6.80 2.22 3.71
N LYS A 60 6.87 2.04 5.03
CA LYS A 60 8.12 1.82 5.79
C LYS A 60 8.44 0.35 6.03
N MET A 61 7.60 -0.57 5.57
CA MET A 61 7.88 -2.01 5.68
C MET A 61 9.07 -2.40 4.79
N PRO A 62 9.82 -3.45 5.16
CA PRO A 62 10.86 -4.00 4.31
C PRO A 62 10.29 -4.38 2.94
N ARG A 63 11.01 -3.99 1.89
CA ARG A 63 10.56 -4.22 0.51
C ARG A 63 10.85 -5.64 0.06
N VAL A 64 9.87 -6.23 -0.62
CA VAL A 64 9.99 -7.56 -1.23
C VAL A 64 9.81 -7.39 -2.72
N CYS A 65 10.73 -7.92 -3.51
CA CYS A 65 10.63 -7.96 -4.97
C CYS A 65 11.39 -9.20 -5.45
N ILE A 66 10.66 -10.28 -5.74
CA ILE A 66 11.23 -11.59 -6.10
C ILE A 66 10.65 -12.01 -7.44
N LEU A 67 11.50 -12.14 -8.45
CA LEU A 67 11.13 -12.60 -9.77
C LEU A 67 11.43 -14.09 -9.93
N ASP A 68 10.40 -14.89 -10.17
CA ASP A 68 10.52 -16.24 -10.72
C ASP A 68 10.45 -16.16 -12.24
N LYS A 69 11.59 -16.37 -12.91
CA LYS A 69 11.66 -16.32 -14.38
C LYS A 69 11.05 -17.55 -15.06
N ALA A 70 11.06 -18.70 -14.39
CA ALA A 70 10.52 -19.93 -14.96
C ALA A 70 8.99 -19.83 -15.02
N GLU A 71 8.38 -19.41 -13.91
CA GLU A 71 6.93 -19.25 -13.78
C GLU A 71 6.43 -17.87 -14.28
N ARG A 72 7.35 -16.95 -14.60
CA ARG A 72 7.06 -15.56 -15.00
C ARG A 72 6.18 -14.83 -13.99
N THR A 73 6.48 -14.99 -12.70
CA THR A 73 5.75 -14.35 -11.61
C THR A 73 6.64 -13.39 -10.83
N LEU A 74 6.09 -12.23 -10.44
CA LEU A 74 6.76 -11.25 -9.60
C LEU A 74 6.03 -11.16 -8.26
N THR A 75 6.69 -11.53 -7.18
CA THR A 75 6.19 -11.35 -5.82
C THR A 75 6.66 -10.00 -5.28
N VAL A 76 5.72 -9.15 -4.88
CA VAL A 76 5.99 -7.82 -4.32
C VAL A 76 5.31 -7.63 -2.96
N ASP A 77 5.81 -6.70 -2.15
CA ASP A 77 5.12 -6.31 -0.92
C ASP A 77 3.86 -5.48 -1.19
N ALA A 78 2.92 -5.49 -0.25
CA ALA A 78 1.66 -4.78 -0.40
C ALA A 78 1.79 -3.24 -0.35
N GLY A 79 2.98 -2.72 -0.04
CA GLY A 79 3.29 -1.30 -0.12
C GLY A 79 3.90 -0.88 -1.47
N THR A 80 4.18 -1.81 -2.39
CA THR A 80 4.80 -1.52 -3.69
C THR A 80 3.82 -0.79 -4.61
N THR A 81 4.31 0.21 -5.33
CA THR A 81 3.54 0.99 -6.31
C THR A 81 3.64 0.38 -7.71
N PHE A 82 2.68 0.70 -8.58
CA PHE A 82 2.74 0.27 -9.98
C PHE A 82 3.99 0.83 -10.68
N SER A 83 4.37 2.08 -10.40
CA SER A 83 5.61 2.69 -10.90
C SER A 83 6.84 1.84 -10.54
N GLU A 84 6.99 1.43 -9.27
CA GLU A 84 8.10 0.57 -8.84
C GLU A 84 8.09 -0.79 -9.55
N VAL A 85 6.92 -1.43 -9.71
CA VAL A 85 6.80 -2.68 -10.46
C VAL A 85 7.22 -2.51 -11.93
N CYS A 86 6.71 -1.47 -12.60
CA CYS A 86 7.05 -1.19 -13.99
C CYS A 86 8.54 -0.87 -14.17
N SER A 87 9.13 -0.08 -13.26
CA SER A 87 10.56 0.22 -13.27
C SER A 87 11.44 -1.00 -13.02
N TYR A 88 10.99 -1.94 -12.17
CA TYR A 88 11.70 -3.21 -12.00
C TYR A 88 11.62 -4.06 -13.26
N LEU A 89 10.42 -4.27 -13.81
CA LEU A 89 10.21 -5.10 -14.99
C LEU A 89 10.91 -4.56 -16.24
N SER A 90 11.03 -3.24 -16.41
CA SER A 90 11.75 -2.64 -17.54
C SER A 90 13.25 -2.96 -17.56
N SER A 91 13.83 -3.37 -16.43
CA SER A 91 15.20 -3.90 -16.35
C SER A 91 15.30 -5.38 -16.74
N THR A 92 14.18 -6.01 -17.10
CA THR A 92 14.04 -7.42 -17.47
C THR A 92 13.40 -7.55 -18.86
N GLU A 93 13.23 -8.78 -19.34
CA GLU A 93 12.53 -9.07 -20.60
C GLU A 93 11.01 -9.30 -20.40
N LEU A 94 10.47 -8.86 -19.25
CA LEU A 94 9.08 -9.07 -18.88
C LEU A 94 8.34 -7.74 -18.76
N ALA A 95 7.01 -7.79 -18.91
CA ALA A 95 6.13 -6.65 -18.75
C ALA A 95 4.75 -7.11 -18.24
N LEU A 96 4.01 -6.18 -17.63
CA LEU A 96 2.58 -6.37 -17.38
C LEU A 96 1.80 -6.16 -18.69
N PRO A 97 0.76 -6.96 -18.96
CA PRO A 97 -0.03 -6.81 -20.18
C PRO A 97 -0.85 -5.50 -20.18
N THR A 98 -1.20 -4.99 -19.00
CA THR A 98 -1.93 -3.73 -18.80
C THR A 98 -1.52 -3.09 -17.47
N THR A 99 -1.64 -1.76 -17.39
CA THR A 99 -1.36 -0.97 -16.18
C THR A 99 -2.49 0.01 -15.90
N ALA A 100 -2.55 0.52 -14.66
CA ALA A 100 -3.39 1.66 -14.37
C ALA A 100 -2.91 2.91 -15.13
N SER A 101 -3.80 3.86 -15.41
CA SER A 101 -3.47 5.08 -16.16
C SER A 101 -2.44 5.98 -15.47
N LEU A 102 -2.30 5.84 -14.14
CA LEU A 102 -1.28 6.48 -13.33
C LEU A 102 -0.42 5.39 -12.66
N PRO A 103 0.83 5.20 -13.08
CA PRO A 103 1.78 4.31 -12.42
C PRO A 103 2.32 4.92 -11.11
#